data_AF-A0A948R260-F1
#
_entry.id   AF-A0A948R260-F1
#
_cell.length_a   1.000
_cell.length_b   1.000
_cell.length_c   1.000
_cell.angle_alpha   90.00
_cell.angle_beta   90.00
_cell.angle_gamma   90.00
#
_symmetry.space_group_name_H-M   'P 1'
#
loop_
_entity.id
_entity.type
_entity.pdbx_description
1 polymer ?
#
loop_
_entity_poly.entity_id
_entity_poly.type
_entity_poly.pdbx_seq_one_letter_code
_entity_poly.pdbx_strand_id
1 'polypeptide(L)'
;MRAKRAATANGFTSDEAGRLVAAIGEFHSNILEHSGRADTGYLVFDATPGRFEFVVADSGIGVLESLRSHPHFASLKDAGTAIELALSEGVSRHYDQKDRGLGFRPLFVGLANVSRFMRFRSADHSRELTRADDGSIDAVTRQKSQLNGFLCSVRCEPEDSSRKA
;
A
#
# COMPACT_ATOMS: atom_id res chain seq x y z
N MET A 1 -2.63 -19.87 -4.98
CA MET A 1 -1.77 -18.73 -4.56
C MET A 1 -1.01 -19.10 -3.29
N ARG A 2 0.32 -18.94 -3.27
CA ARG A 2 1.18 -19.31 -2.12
C ARG A 2 0.92 -18.41 -0.89
N ALA A 3 0.78 -17.10 -1.09
CA ALA A 3 0.46 -16.13 -0.04
C ALA A 3 -0.85 -16.46 0.72
N LYS A 4 -1.95 -16.74 -0.01
CA LYS A 4 -3.23 -17.13 0.62
C LYS A 4 -3.07 -18.34 1.53
N ARG A 5 -2.39 -19.39 1.05
CA ARG A 5 -2.14 -20.62 1.83
C ARG A 5 -1.29 -20.32 3.06
N ALA A 6 -0.26 -19.50 2.93
CA ALA A 6 0.61 -19.11 4.03
C ALA A 6 -0.16 -18.31 5.11
N ALA A 7 -1.00 -17.36 4.72
CA ALA A 7 -1.85 -16.62 5.66
C ALA A 7 -2.83 -17.55 6.40
N THR A 8 -3.55 -18.41 5.66
CA THR A 8 -4.51 -19.33 6.28
C THR A 8 -3.85 -20.33 7.23
N ALA A 9 -2.67 -20.84 6.88
CA ALA A 9 -1.89 -21.73 7.75
C ALA A 9 -1.41 -21.04 9.05
N ASN A 10 -1.42 -19.70 9.10
CA ASN A 10 -0.92 -18.91 10.22
C ASN A 10 -2.02 -18.11 10.95
N GLY A 11 -3.28 -18.56 10.85
CA GLY A 11 -4.37 -18.07 11.69
C GLY A 11 -5.31 -17.05 11.05
N PHE A 12 -5.11 -16.69 9.79
CA PHE A 12 -6.09 -15.88 9.05
C PHE A 12 -7.21 -16.77 8.51
N THR A 13 -8.44 -16.27 8.54
CA THR A 13 -9.57 -16.89 7.83
C THR A 13 -9.34 -16.84 6.31
N SER A 14 -10.08 -17.68 5.57
CA SER A 14 -9.99 -17.70 4.10
C SER A 14 -10.42 -16.37 3.46
N ASP A 15 -11.32 -15.62 4.11
CA ASP A 15 -11.76 -14.31 3.64
C ASP A 15 -10.65 -13.28 3.80
N GLU A 16 -10.09 -13.14 5.01
CA GLU A 16 -8.97 -12.23 5.27
C GLU A 16 -7.77 -12.55 4.36
N ALA A 17 -7.42 -13.83 4.23
CA ALA A 17 -6.35 -14.27 3.33
C ALA A 17 -6.65 -13.95 1.85
N GLY A 18 -7.93 -13.92 1.46
CA GLY A 18 -8.38 -13.44 0.16
C GLY A 18 -8.13 -11.94 -0.03
N ARG A 19 -8.52 -11.13 0.96
CA ARG A 19 -8.30 -9.67 0.96
C ARG A 19 -6.81 -9.29 0.92
N LEU A 20 -5.97 -10.01 1.66
CA LEU A 20 -4.51 -9.83 1.62
C LEU A 20 -3.94 -10.05 0.21
N VAL A 21 -4.37 -11.11 -0.47
CA VAL A 21 -3.90 -11.41 -1.84
C VAL A 21 -4.45 -10.41 -2.86
N ALA A 22 -5.68 -9.93 -2.69
CA ALA A 22 -6.23 -8.86 -3.51
C ALA A 22 -5.39 -7.59 -3.37
N ALA A 23 -5.09 -7.18 -2.14
CA ALA A 23 -4.28 -6.00 -1.87
C ALA A 23 -2.85 -6.12 -2.42
N ILE A 24 -2.21 -7.28 -2.25
CA ILE A 24 -0.94 -7.61 -2.89
C ILE A 24 -1.00 -7.41 -4.42
N GLY A 25 -2.07 -7.90 -5.05
CA GLY A 25 -2.27 -7.80 -6.50
C GLY A 25 -2.38 -6.35 -6.96
N GLU A 26 -3.10 -5.52 -6.22
CA GLU A 26 -3.25 -4.09 -6.49
C GLU A 26 -1.94 -3.32 -6.34
N PHE A 27 -1.16 -3.57 -5.28
CA PHE A 27 0.17 -2.98 -5.12
C PHE A 27 1.12 -3.36 -6.26
N HIS A 28 1.09 -4.62 -6.67
CA HIS A 28 1.90 -5.09 -7.79
C HIS A 28 1.45 -4.46 -9.12
N SER A 29 0.14 -4.32 -9.36
CA SER A 29 -0.37 -3.61 -10.55
C SER A 29 0.09 -2.16 -10.60
N ASN A 30 0.09 -1.46 -9.45
CA ASN A 30 0.59 -0.10 -9.36
C ASN A 30 2.07 0.00 -9.80
N ILE A 31 2.91 -0.97 -9.44
CA ILE A 31 4.29 -1.01 -9.95
C ILE A 31 4.29 -1.14 -11.48
N LEU A 32 3.57 -2.13 -12.01
CA LEU A 32 3.55 -2.42 -13.44
C LEU A 32 3.08 -1.21 -14.27
N GLU A 33 2.10 -0.47 -13.76
CA GLU A 33 1.45 0.63 -14.47
C GLU A 33 2.13 1.99 -14.26
N HIS A 34 2.78 2.21 -13.12
CA HIS A 34 3.18 3.56 -12.69
C HIS A 34 4.67 3.73 -12.40
N SER A 35 5.44 2.65 -12.21
CA SER A 35 6.86 2.77 -11.88
C SER A 35 7.71 3.32 -13.03
N GLY A 36 7.29 3.11 -14.29
CA GLY A 36 8.14 3.34 -15.46
C GLY A 36 9.33 2.38 -15.58
N ARG A 37 9.51 1.45 -14.63
CA ARG A 37 10.57 0.42 -14.57
C ARG A 37 10.04 -0.87 -13.96
N ALA A 38 9.02 -1.43 -14.60
CA ALA A 38 8.30 -2.61 -14.12
C ALA A 38 9.22 -3.84 -13.92
N ASP A 39 10.32 -3.91 -14.67
CA ASP A 39 11.37 -4.94 -14.57
C ASP A 39 12.09 -4.96 -13.22
N THR A 40 12.03 -3.85 -12.47
CA THR A 40 12.63 -3.72 -11.13
C THR A 40 11.67 -4.06 -9.99
N GLY A 41 10.41 -4.33 -10.32
CA GLY A 41 9.37 -4.64 -9.35
C GLY A 41 9.64 -5.96 -8.63
N TYR A 42 9.46 -5.97 -7.31
CA TYR A 42 9.49 -7.19 -6.54
C TYR A 42 8.43 -7.21 -5.45
N LEU A 43 8.02 -8.43 -5.12
CA LEU A 43 7.07 -8.72 -4.05
C LEU A 43 7.63 -9.85 -3.20
N VAL A 44 7.66 -9.64 -1.89
CA VAL A 44 8.05 -10.64 -0.91
C VAL A 44 7.01 -10.67 0.19
N PHE A 45 6.72 -11.86 0.72
CA PHE A 45 5.88 -12.01 1.90
C PHE A 45 6.50 -13.04 2.85
N ASP A 46 6.15 -12.90 4.13
CA ASP A 46 6.41 -13.88 5.17
C ASP A 46 5.15 -14.09 6.02
N ALA A 47 5.02 -15.29 6.59
CA ALA A 47 3.91 -15.63 7.46
C ALA A 47 4.40 -16.46 8.64
N THR A 48 4.10 -15.97 9.84
CA THR A 48 4.36 -16.64 11.11
C THR A 48 3.07 -16.70 11.92
N PRO A 49 2.94 -17.53 12.97
CA PRO A 49 1.68 -17.64 13.71
C PRO A 49 1.13 -16.28 14.14
N GLY A 50 -0.10 -15.95 13.71
CA GLY A 50 -0.77 -14.68 14.02
C GLY A 50 -0.24 -13.44 13.29
N ARG A 51 0.66 -13.59 12.30
CA ARG A 51 1.24 -12.46 11.56
C ARG A 51 1.43 -12.79 10.08
N PHE A 52 1.04 -11.86 9.23
CA PHE A 52 1.36 -11.89 7.80
C PHE A 52 1.98 -10.55 7.40
N GLU A 53 3.12 -10.59 6.73
CA GLU A 53 3.84 -9.40 6.30
C GLU A 53 4.14 -9.49 4.82
N PHE A 54 4.07 -8.35 4.13
CA PHE A 54 4.51 -8.28 2.74
C PHE A 54 5.17 -6.93 2.44
N VAL A 55 6.07 -6.98 1.46
CA VAL A 55 6.73 -5.83 0.88
C VAL A 55 6.53 -5.85 -0.63
N VAL A 56 6.16 -4.69 -1.17
CA VAL A 56 6.08 -4.44 -2.61
C VAL A 56 6.93 -3.21 -2.90
N ALA A 57 7.90 -3.33 -3.80
CA ALA A 57 8.77 -2.21 -4.13
C ALA A 57 9.35 -2.28 -5.54
N ASP A 58 9.80 -1.13 -6.03
CA ASP A 58 10.44 -0.95 -7.34
C ASP A 58 11.59 0.08 -7.25
N SER A 59 12.34 0.23 -8.34
CA SER A 59 13.38 1.26 -8.52
C SER A 59 13.04 2.24 -9.65
N GLY A 60 11.75 2.54 -9.80
CA GLY A 60 11.17 3.40 -10.82
C GLY A 60 11.23 4.90 -10.52
N ILE A 61 10.36 5.65 -11.20
CA ILE A 61 10.32 7.13 -11.16
C ILE A 61 9.79 7.69 -9.83
N GLY A 62 9.11 6.87 -9.02
CA GLY A 62 8.50 7.28 -7.76
C GLY A 62 7.16 8.01 -7.92
N VAL A 63 6.51 8.26 -6.78
CA VAL A 63 5.13 8.74 -6.71
C VAL A 63 4.98 10.16 -7.25
N LEU A 64 5.88 11.08 -6.89
CA LEU A 64 5.80 12.49 -7.30
C LEU A 64 5.87 12.64 -8.83
N GLU A 65 6.86 12.02 -9.47
CA GLU A 65 7.02 12.06 -10.93
C GLU A 65 5.88 11.34 -11.65
N SER A 66 5.40 10.22 -11.10
CA SER A 66 4.23 9.53 -11.63
C SER A 66 2.98 10.42 -11.61
N LEU A 67 2.69 11.11 -10.50
CA LEU A 67 1.56 12.04 -10.42
C LEU A 67 1.72 13.24 -11.38
N ARG A 68 2.91 13.86 -11.42
CA ARG A 68 3.21 14.99 -12.31
C ARG A 68 3.02 14.69 -13.80
N SER A 69 3.02 13.42 -14.19
CA SER A 69 2.72 13.01 -15.57
C SER A 69 1.29 13.37 -16.02
N HIS A 70 0.39 13.64 -15.07
CA HIS A 70 -0.96 14.12 -15.36
C HIS A 70 -1.05 15.65 -15.17
N PRO A 71 -1.65 16.40 -16.12
CA PRO A 71 -1.66 17.88 -16.08
C PRO A 71 -2.21 18.48 -14.78
N HIS A 72 -3.21 17.83 -14.17
CA HIS A 72 -3.80 18.27 -12.90
C HIS A 72 -2.79 18.33 -11.74
N PHE A 73 -1.78 17.46 -11.74
CA PHE A 73 -0.78 17.37 -10.67
C PHE A 73 0.60 17.88 -11.10
N ALA A 74 0.74 18.44 -12.30
CA ALA A 74 2.03 18.88 -12.86
C ALA A 74 2.75 19.91 -11.96
N SER A 75 2.00 20.68 -11.16
CA SER A 75 2.53 21.67 -10.24
C SER A 75 2.87 21.16 -8.84
N LEU A 76 2.67 19.88 -8.53
CA LEU A 76 3.09 19.31 -7.23
C LEU A 76 4.60 19.52 -7.06
N LYS A 77 5.05 19.94 -5.88
CA LYS A 77 6.47 20.26 -5.63
C LYS A 77 7.18 19.30 -4.70
N ASP A 78 6.40 18.63 -3.85
CA ASP A 78 6.89 17.96 -2.66
C ASP A 78 6.48 16.49 -2.65
N ALA A 79 7.42 15.61 -2.32
CA ALA A 79 7.21 14.17 -2.29
C ALA A 79 6.34 13.73 -1.10
N GLY A 80 6.38 14.45 0.01
CA GLY A 80 5.50 14.23 1.17
C GLY A 80 4.03 14.44 0.80
N THR A 81 3.73 15.58 0.18
CA THR A 81 2.42 15.92 -0.35
C THR A 81 1.98 14.92 -1.41
N ALA A 82 2.89 14.50 -2.31
CA ALA A 82 2.58 13.51 -3.34
C ALA A 82 2.20 12.15 -2.74
N ILE A 83 2.88 11.68 -1.69
CA ILE A 83 2.55 10.40 -1.06
C ILE A 83 1.24 10.48 -0.28
N GLU A 84 0.95 11.60 0.39
CA GLU A 84 -0.34 11.82 1.04
C GLU A 84 -1.50 11.87 0.03
N LEU A 85 -1.30 12.58 -1.08
CA LEU A 85 -2.27 12.66 -2.16
C LEU A 85 -2.51 11.29 -2.79
N ALA A 86 -1.47 10.54 -3.13
CA ALA A 86 -1.63 9.20 -3.73
C ALA A 86 -2.44 8.26 -2.83
N LEU A 87 -2.31 8.38 -1.52
CA LEU A 87 -3.05 7.57 -0.53
C LEU A 87 -4.45 8.11 -0.22
N SER A 88 -4.81 9.29 -0.74
CA SER A 88 -6.14 9.87 -0.60
C SER A 88 -7.12 9.28 -1.60
N GLU A 89 -8.40 9.26 -1.23
CA GLU A 89 -9.47 8.70 -2.05
C GLU A 89 -9.59 9.40 -3.42
N GLY A 90 -9.60 8.61 -4.51
CA GLY A 90 -9.85 9.13 -5.86
C GLY A 90 -8.67 9.84 -6.53
N VAL A 91 -7.45 9.73 -5.97
CA VAL A 91 -6.25 10.37 -6.51
C VAL A 91 -5.35 9.34 -7.21
N SER A 92 -5.20 9.48 -8.53
CA SER A 92 -4.17 8.79 -9.32
C SER A 92 -3.85 9.56 -10.59
N ARG A 93 -2.82 9.14 -11.34
CA ARG A 93 -2.50 9.71 -12.67
C ARG A 93 -3.59 9.52 -13.74
N HIS A 94 -4.64 8.75 -13.46
CA HIS A 94 -5.81 8.54 -14.32
C HIS A 94 -7.05 9.26 -13.79
N TYR A 95 -6.87 10.40 -13.11
CA TYR A 95 -7.90 11.19 -12.41
C TYR A 95 -9.21 11.42 -13.19
N ASP A 96 -9.17 11.43 -14.52
CA ASP A 96 -10.29 11.69 -15.42
C ASP A 96 -11.04 10.43 -15.91
N GLN A 97 -10.55 9.22 -15.63
CA GLN A 97 -11.17 7.97 -16.06
C GLN A 97 -12.12 7.43 -14.98
N LYS A 98 -13.43 7.52 -15.18
CA LYS A 98 -14.46 7.11 -14.19
C LYS A 98 -14.32 5.67 -13.66
N ASP A 99 -13.68 4.78 -14.43
CA ASP A 99 -13.47 3.37 -14.07
C ASP A 99 -11.99 2.99 -13.84
N ARG A 100 -11.06 3.96 -13.92
CA ARG A 100 -9.61 3.74 -13.73
C ARG A 100 -9.02 4.86 -12.89
N GLY A 101 -8.25 4.50 -11.87
CA GLY A 101 -7.58 5.49 -11.04
C GLY A 101 -8.24 5.80 -9.71
N LEU A 102 -8.83 4.78 -9.06
CA LEU A 102 -9.29 4.85 -7.67
C LEU A 102 -8.15 5.13 -6.66
N GLY A 103 -6.90 5.24 -7.11
CA GLY A 103 -5.73 5.38 -6.24
C GLY A 103 -5.56 4.15 -5.36
N PHE A 104 -5.06 4.35 -4.14
CA PHE A 104 -4.93 3.29 -3.14
C PHE A 104 -6.26 2.96 -2.43
N ARG A 105 -7.41 3.41 -2.94
CA ARG A 105 -8.71 3.23 -2.27
C ARG A 105 -9.12 1.76 -2.07
N PRO A 106 -9.01 0.85 -3.05
CA PRO A 106 -9.34 -0.56 -2.82
C PRO A 106 -8.36 -1.23 -1.83
N LEU A 107 -7.10 -0.79 -1.84
CA LEU A 107 -6.04 -1.25 -0.94
C LEU A 107 -6.37 -0.97 0.53
N PHE A 108 -6.88 0.22 0.85
CA PHE A 108 -7.26 0.56 2.22
C PHE A 108 -8.53 -0.14 2.69
N VAL A 109 -9.53 -0.34 1.82
CA VAL A 109 -10.76 -1.07 2.20
C VAL A 109 -10.46 -2.55 2.49
N GLY A 110 -9.58 -3.18 1.71
CA GLY A 110 -9.17 -4.57 1.92
C GLY A 110 -8.28 -4.79 3.15
N LEU A 111 -7.46 -3.79 3.51
CA LEU A 111 -6.46 -3.90 4.59
C LEU A 111 -6.87 -3.25 5.92
N ALA A 112 -7.79 -2.29 5.96
CA ALA A 112 -8.08 -1.46 7.14
C ALA A 112 -8.27 -2.25 8.44
N ASN A 113 -8.98 -3.40 8.36
CA ASN A 113 -9.29 -4.20 9.53
C ASN A 113 -8.22 -5.25 9.90
N VAL A 114 -7.29 -5.55 9.00
CA VAL A 114 -6.23 -6.57 9.22
C VAL A 114 -4.83 -5.97 9.34
N SER A 115 -4.55 -4.81 8.76
CA SER A 115 -3.24 -4.16 8.86
C SER A 115 -3.02 -3.46 10.21
N ARG A 116 -2.04 -3.94 10.97
CA ARG A 116 -1.57 -3.26 12.18
C ARG A 116 -0.69 -2.06 11.83
N PHE A 117 0.12 -2.20 10.79
CA PHE A 117 1.06 -1.18 10.35
C PHE A 117 1.20 -1.18 8.82
N MET A 118 1.24 0.01 8.24
CA MET A 118 1.54 0.24 6.84
C MET A 118 2.59 1.35 6.72
N ARG A 119 3.57 1.16 5.85
CA ARG A 119 4.52 2.20 5.49
C ARG A 119 4.61 2.28 3.98
N PHE A 120 4.51 3.50 3.47
CA PHE A 120 4.72 3.86 2.08
C PHE A 120 5.93 4.78 2.02
N ARG A 121 6.83 4.56 1.07
CA ARG A 121 8.05 5.35 0.90
C ARG A 121 8.30 5.63 -0.57
N SER A 122 8.64 6.87 -0.89
CA SER A 122 9.02 7.32 -2.22
C SER A 122 9.87 8.57 -2.11
N ALA A 123 10.89 8.71 -2.95
CA ALA A 123 11.84 9.82 -2.91
C ALA A 123 12.40 10.03 -1.48
N ASP A 124 12.31 11.22 -0.90
CA ASP A 124 12.79 11.55 0.43
C ASP A 124 11.70 11.50 1.50
N HIS A 125 10.54 10.87 1.25
CA HIS A 125 9.42 10.85 2.20
C HIS A 125 8.88 9.45 2.48
N SER A 126 8.35 9.31 3.70
CA SER A 126 7.65 8.13 4.18
C SER A 126 6.33 8.53 4.81
N ARG A 127 5.24 7.85 4.45
CA ARG A 127 3.94 7.90 5.14
C ARG A 127 3.75 6.60 5.90
N GLU A 128 3.53 6.68 7.20
CA GLU A 128 3.30 5.54 8.08
C GLU A 128 1.89 5.63 8.63
N LEU A 129 1.16 4.50 8.63
CA LEU A 129 -0.15 4.36 9.24
C LEU A 129 -0.08 3.24 10.27
N THR A 130 -0.49 3.51 11.50
CA THR A 130 -0.50 2.55 12.60
C THR A 130 -1.91 2.49 13.16
N ARG A 131 -2.49 1.29 13.21
CA ARG A 131 -3.79 1.08 13.85
C ARG A 131 -3.59 0.82 15.33
N ALA A 132 -4.18 1.64 16.20
CA ALA A 132 -4.19 1.43 17.65
C ALA A 132 -5.19 0.32 18.04
N ASP A 133 -5.19 -0.08 19.31
CA ASP A 133 -6.04 -1.19 19.78
C ASP A 133 -7.53 -0.87 19.75
N ASP A 134 -7.87 0.41 19.90
CA ASP A 134 -9.23 0.97 19.78
C ASP A 134 -9.71 1.09 18.32
N GLY A 135 -8.88 0.68 17.35
CA GLY A 135 -9.18 0.74 15.92
C GLY A 135 -8.91 2.10 15.27
N SER A 136 -8.53 3.13 16.03
CA SER A 136 -8.11 4.41 15.46
C SER A 136 -6.82 4.23 14.65
N ILE A 137 -6.66 5.04 13.60
CA ILE A 137 -5.48 5.02 12.74
C ILE A 137 -4.71 6.33 12.95
N ASP A 138 -3.51 6.21 13.50
CA ASP A 138 -2.54 7.31 13.48
C ASP A 138 -1.77 7.29 12.17
N ALA A 139 -1.54 8.46 11.59
CA ALA A 139 -0.89 8.57 10.30
C ALA A 139 0.11 9.73 10.28
N VAL A 140 1.38 9.40 10.04
CA VAL A 140 2.49 10.35 10.14
C VAL A 140 3.32 10.36 8.86
N THR A 141 3.63 11.56 8.37
CA THR A 141 4.53 11.78 7.23
C THR A 141 5.86 12.29 7.75
N ARG A 142 6.96 11.70 7.28
CA ARG A 142 8.31 12.08 7.70
C ARG A 142 9.24 12.15 6.51
N GLN A 143 10.11 13.16 6.50
CA GLN A 143 11.25 13.20 5.60
C GLN A 143 12.28 12.12 6.01
N LYS A 144 12.96 11.55 5.01
CA LYS A 144 13.92 10.44 5.07
C LYS A 144 15.05 10.69 4.07
N SER A 145 16.03 9.78 4.03
CA SER A 145 16.98 9.77 2.92
C SER A 145 16.29 9.49 1.59
N GLN A 146 16.82 10.08 0.52
CA GLN A 146 16.36 9.84 -0.84
C GLN A 146 16.43 8.33 -1.19
N LEU A 147 15.36 7.79 -1.76
CA LEU A 147 15.37 6.54 -2.53
C LEU A 147 14.82 6.77 -3.94
N ASN A 148 15.08 5.82 -4.82
CA ASN A 148 14.41 5.73 -6.12
C ASN A 148 13.20 4.80 -6.01
N GLY A 149 12.16 5.08 -6.78
CA GLY A 149 10.97 4.24 -6.86
C GLY A 149 10.03 4.35 -5.67
N PHE A 150 9.22 3.31 -5.51
CA PHE A 150 8.22 3.19 -4.47
C PHE A 150 8.47 1.94 -3.62
N LEU A 151 8.15 2.02 -2.33
CA LEU A 151 8.13 0.90 -1.39
C LEU A 151 6.87 0.96 -0.55
N CYS A 152 6.19 -0.16 -0.43
CA CYS A 152 5.16 -0.41 0.56
C CYS A 152 5.55 -1.62 1.42
N SER A 153 5.50 -1.47 2.74
CA SER A 153 5.60 -2.58 3.68
C SER A 153 4.37 -2.60 4.57
N VAL A 154 3.74 -3.77 4.67
CA VAL A 154 2.50 -3.95 5.43
C VAL A 154 2.68 -5.11 6.40
N ARG A 155 2.25 -4.89 7.64
CA ARG A 155 2.11 -5.92 8.66
C ARG A 155 0.64 -6.09 9.01
N CYS A 156 0.17 -7.33 8.90
CA CYS A 156 -1.18 -7.73 9.20
C CYS A 156 -1.21 -8.69 10.39
N GLU A 157 -2.31 -8.60 11.13
CA GLU A 157 -2.69 -9.49 12.22
C GLU A 157 -4.14 -9.95 11.93
N PRO A 158 -4.50 -11.21 12.26
CA PRO A 158 -5.88 -11.67 12.12
C PRO A 158 -6.85 -10.78 12.89
N GLU A 159 -8.07 -10.60 12.36
CA GLU A 159 -9.14 -9.95 13.09
C GLU A 159 -9.44 -10.74 14.37
N ASP A 160 -9.50 -10.01 15.48
CA ASP A 160 -9.74 -10.57 16.78
C ASP A 160 -11.19 -11.09 16.88
N SER A 161 -11.35 -12.42 16.83
CA SER A 161 -12.66 -13.08 16.88
C SER A 161 -13.43 -12.81 18.18
N SER A 162 -12.77 -12.26 19.21
CA SER A 162 -13.39 -11.88 20.49
C SER A 162 -14.16 -10.54 20.44
N ARG A 163 -13.99 -9.72 19.38
CA ARG A 163 -14.60 -8.38 19.27
C ARG A 163 -15.97 -8.37 18.57
N LYS A 164 -16.53 -9.54 18.22
CA LYS A 164 -17.85 -9.69 17.57
C LYS A 164 -18.98 -10.08 18.55
N ALA A 165 -18.79 -9.90 19.86
CA ALA A 165 -19.80 -10.16 20.88
C ALA A 165 -20.54 -8.89 21.30
#